data_AF-A0A358E241-F1
#
_entry.id   AF-A0A358E241-F1
#
_cell.length_a   1.000
_cell.length_b   1.000
_cell.length_c   1.000
_cell.angle_alpha   90.00
_cell.angle_beta   90.00
_cell.angle_gamma   90.00
#
_symmetry.space_group_name_H-M   'P 1'
#
loop_
_entity.id
_entity.type
_entity.pdbx_description
1 polymer ?
#
loop_
_entity_poly.entity_id
_entity_poly.type
_entity_poly.pdbx_seq_one_letter_code
_entity_poly.pdbx_strand_id
1 'polypeptide(L)'
;AELSQLLDLLTPVFKAWPSEFGPKANDLAIQILGGAGYTREYPVEQCWRDNRLNPIHEGTNGIQALDLLGRKLWQHEGKGLQVLLTRVTDDMTRAETPRAQALAAKLKPYLDELGALIQQAGKDLTSDKQSVLLTNASCFLSIFSACVVSWIWLRQANVAERALSTGIQGHDVDFYEGKLAAAEYFLHWELPLVSRDIEVLRGQNATCNNVKASYF
;
A
#
# COMPACT_ATOMS: atom_id res chain seq x y z
N ALA A 1 -13.71 -11.69 -16.86
CA ALA A 1 -12.58 -10.98 -17.51
C ALA A 1 -12.05 -9.85 -16.63
N GLU A 2 -12.86 -8.87 -16.25
CA GLU A 2 -12.45 -7.70 -15.44
C GLU A 2 -11.80 -8.04 -14.09
N LEU A 3 -12.37 -8.98 -13.33
CA LEU A 3 -11.79 -9.41 -12.05
C LEU A 3 -10.39 -10.04 -12.19
N SER A 4 -10.14 -10.75 -13.29
CA SER A 4 -8.81 -11.29 -13.59
C SER A 4 -7.82 -10.16 -13.82
N GLN A 5 -8.22 -9.12 -14.55
CA GLN A 5 -7.37 -7.96 -14.84
C GLN A 5 -7.04 -7.17 -13.57
N LEU A 6 -8.02 -7.00 -12.69
CA LEU A 6 -7.78 -6.39 -11.38
C LEU A 6 -6.84 -7.23 -10.52
N LEU A 7 -7.05 -8.55 -10.48
CA LEU A 7 -6.18 -9.48 -9.75
C LEU A 7 -4.74 -9.41 -10.28
N ASP A 8 -4.57 -9.43 -11.60
CA ASP A 8 -3.26 -9.34 -12.25
C ASP A 8 -2.53 -8.04 -11.90
N LEU A 9 -3.26 -6.91 -11.83
CA LEU A 9 -2.71 -5.62 -11.41
C LEU A 9 -2.31 -5.61 -9.93
N LEU A 10 -3.14 -6.18 -9.05
CA LEU A 10 -2.92 -6.14 -7.61
C LEU A 10 -1.97 -7.23 -7.11
N THR A 11 -1.63 -8.23 -7.93
CA THR A 11 -0.74 -9.34 -7.53
C THR A 11 0.61 -8.85 -6.98
N PRO A 12 1.33 -7.89 -7.60
CA PRO A 12 2.57 -7.36 -7.03
C PRO A 12 2.38 -6.68 -5.68
N VAL A 13 1.23 -6.02 -5.47
CA VAL A 13 0.87 -5.39 -4.17
C VAL A 13 0.61 -6.46 -3.12
N PHE A 14 -0.18 -7.49 -3.46
CA PHE A 14 -0.48 -8.61 -2.58
C PHE A 14 0.75 -9.45 -2.24
N LYS A 15 1.76 -9.46 -3.10
CA LYS A 15 3.06 -10.06 -2.79
C LYS A 15 3.86 -9.12 -1.88
N ALA A 16 4.15 -7.91 -2.36
CA ALA A 16 5.15 -7.05 -1.74
C ALA A 16 4.71 -6.50 -0.38
N TRP A 17 3.47 -6.00 -0.26
CA TRP A 17 3.01 -5.33 0.96
C TRP A 17 3.03 -6.24 2.20
N PRO A 18 2.32 -7.38 2.24
CA PRO A 18 2.36 -8.25 3.41
C PRO A 18 3.75 -8.84 3.64
N SER A 19 4.54 -9.05 2.58
CA SER A 19 5.92 -9.54 2.74
C SER A 19 6.82 -8.55 3.47
N GLU A 20 6.63 -7.24 3.24
CA GLU A 20 7.39 -6.15 3.86
C GLU A 20 6.89 -5.87 5.29
N PHE A 21 5.57 -5.82 5.49
CA PHE A 21 4.97 -5.41 6.76
C PHE A 21 4.72 -6.56 7.74
N GLY A 22 4.66 -7.81 7.27
CA GLY A 22 4.58 -8.99 8.15
C GLY A 22 5.78 -9.10 9.10
N PRO A 23 7.02 -9.06 8.60
CA PRO A 23 8.21 -9.00 9.45
C PRO A 23 8.23 -7.79 10.39
N LYS A 24 7.76 -6.61 9.96
CA LYS A 24 7.67 -5.41 10.83
C LYS A 24 6.68 -5.62 11.98
N ALA A 25 5.53 -6.24 11.71
CA ALA A 25 4.58 -6.59 12.77
C ALA A 25 5.17 -7.60 13.76
N ASN A 26 5.91 -8.60 13.26
CA ASN A 26 6.59 -9.57 14.12
C ASN A 26 7.71 -8.93 14.96
N ASP A 27 8.43 -7.97 14.38
CA ASP A 27 9.46 -7.18 15.08
C ASP A 27 8.85 -6.36 16.24
N LEU A 28 7.71 -5.69 15.98
CA LEU A 28 6.96 -5.01 17.03
C LEU A 28 6.44 -5.98 18.11
N ALA A 29 6.02 -7.19 17.74
CA ALA A 29 5.60 -8.20 18.70
C ALA A 29 6.75 -8.66 19.62
N ILE A 30 7.96 -8.83 19.07
CA ILE A 30 9.18 -9.07 19.85
C ILE A 30 9.42 -7.91 20.81
N GLN A 31 9.33 -6.67 20.32
CA GLN A 31 9.56 -5.47 21.11
C GLN A 31 8.58 -5.33 22.29
N ILE A 32 7.30 -5.69 22.09
CA ILE A 32 6.28 -5.69 23.15
C ILE A 32 6.65 -6.65 24.29
N LEU A 33 7.22 -7.82 23.96
CA LEU A 33 7.67 -8.82 24.95
C LEU A 33 9.07 -8.53 25.52
N GLY A 34 9.79 -7.53 24.99
CA GLY A 34 11.15 -7.19 25.39
C GLY A 34 12.11 -8.38 25.23
N GLY A 35 13.01 -8.58 26.21
CA GLY A 35 13.99 -9.66 26.17
C GLY A 35 13.37 -11.06 26.06
N ALA A 36 12.16 -11.25 26.61
CA ALA A 36 11.43 -12.51 26.50
C ALA A 36 10.98 -12.80 25.06
N GLY A 37 10.65 -11.77 24.29
CA GLY A 37 10.33 -11.90 22.86
C GLY A 37 11.50 -12.37 22.01
N TYR A 38 12.73 -12.22 22.49
CA TYR A 38 13.95 -12.66 21.80
C TYR A 38 14.40 -14.09 22.19
N THR A 39 13.66 -14.75 23.09
CA THR A 39 13.94 -16.15 23.44
C THR A 39 13.08 -17.09 22.61
N ARG A 40 13.48 -18.37 22.54
CA ARG A 40 12.70 -19.42 21.86
C ARG A 40 11.53 -19.96 22.69
N GLU A 41 11.31 -19.41 23.89
CA GLU A 41 10.17 -19.78 24.73
C GLU A 41 8.86 -19.20 24.17
N TYR A 42 8.94 -18.04 23.51
CA TYR A 42 7.82 -17.38 22.84
C TYR A 42 7.96 -17.50 21.31
N PRO A 43 6.86 -17.67 20.56
CA PRO A 43 6.93 -17.98 19.13
C PRO A 43 7.27 -16.78 18.24
N VAL A 44 7.28 -15.56 18.77
CA VAL A 44 7.38 -14.32 17.97
C VAL A 44 8.70 -14.20 17.21
N GLU A 45 9.81 -14.69 17.77
CA GLU A 45 11.11 -14.72 17.08
C GLU A 45 11.08 -15.64 15.86
N GLN A 46 10.41 -16.79 16.00
CA GLN A 46 10.24 -17.74 14.91
C GLN A 46 9.36 -17.16 13.82
N CYS A 47 8.23 -16.53 14.19
CA CYS A 47 7.36 -15.84 13.24
C CYS A 47 8.15 -14.80 12.43
N TRP A 48 9.03 -14.02 13.07
CA TRP A 48 9.88 -13.06 12.37
C TRP A 48 10.83 -13.75 11.38
N ARG A 49 11.57 -14.79 11.81
CA ARG A 49 12.51 -15.53 10.95
C ARG A 49 11.81 -16.17 9.75
N ASP A 50 10.67 -16.80 9.97
CA ASP A 50 9.94 -17.53 8.94
C ASP A 50 9.37 -16.56 7.88
N ASN A 51 8.90 -15.38 8.31
CA ASN A 51 8.39 -14.35 7.41
C ASN A 51 9.50 -13.54 6.70
N ARG A 52 10.74 -13.57 7.18
CA ARG A 52 11.86 -12.81 6.59
C ARG A 52 12.17 -13.23 5.15
N LEU A 53 11.79 -14.44 4.75
CA LEU A 53 11.97 -14.94 3.39
C LEU A 53 10.99 -14.30 2.38
N ASN A 54 9.81 -13.87 2.83
CA ASN A 54 8.71 -13.42 1.95
C ASN A 54 9.10 -12.25 1.03
N PRO A 55 9.86 -11.23 1.47
CA PRO A 55 10.35 -10.16 0.58
C PRO A 55 11.29 -10.64 -0.54
N ILE A 56 11.87 -11.85 -0.41
CA ILE A 56 12.96 -12.36 -1.26
C ILE A 56 12.43 -13.38 -2.29
N HIS A 57 11.68 -14.40 -1.84
CA HIS A 57 11.24 -15.46 -2.75
C HIS A 57 10.19 -14.96 -3.75
N GLU A 58 10.03 -15.71 -4.85
CA GLU A 58 9.01 -15.47 -5.90
C GLU A 58 9.05 -14.04 -6.48
N GLY A 59 10.27 -13.49 -6.59
CA GLY A 59 10.54 -12.14 -7.07
C GLY A 59 10.67 -11.16 -5.92
N THR A 60 11.83 -10.50 -5.79
CA THR A 60 12.09 -9.53 -4.72
C THR A 60 11.13 -8.34 -4.81
N ASN A 61 10.97 -7.58 -3.72
CA ASN A 61 10.12 -6.37 -3.74
C ASN A 61 10.52 -5.37 -4.84
N GLY A 62 11.81 -5.27 -5.19
CA GLY A 62 12.27 -4.48 -6.33
C GLY A 62 11.80 -5.03 -7.68
N ILE A 63 11.81 -6.36 -7.87
CA ILE A 63 11.24 -6.99 -9.07
C ILE A 63 9.73 -6.78 -9.14
N GLN A 64 9.01 -6.91 -8.02
CA GLN A 64 7.57 -6.63 -7.95
C GLN A 64 7.26 -5.17 -8.29
N ALA A 65 8.13 -4.23 -7.88
CA ALA A 65 7.98 -2.83 -8.19
C ALA A 65 8.17 -2.54 -9.68
N LEU A 66 9.22 -3.12 -10.29
CA LEU A 66 9.45 -3.05 -11.73
C LEU A 66 8.32 -3.72 -12.51
N ASP A 67 7.78 -4.83 -12.02
CA ASP A 67 6.65 -5.52 -12.64
C ASP A 67 5.38 -4.67 -12.63
N LEU A 68 5.05 -4.07 -11.48
CA LEU A 68 3.91 -3.18 -11.35
C LEU A 68 4.04 -1.98 -12.30
N LEU A 69 5.15 -1.25 -12.19
CA LEU A 69 5.37 0.02 -12.87
C LEU A 69 5.67 -0.15 -14.37
N GLY A 70 6.45 -1.15 -14.74
CA GLY A 70 6.87 -1.38 -16.13
C GLY A 70 5.92 -2.24 -16.94
N ARG A 71 5.07 -3.05 -16.29
CA ARG A 71 4.21 -4.02 -16.99
C ARG A 71 2.74 -3.95 -16.56
N LYS A 72 2.42 -4.29 -15.30
CA LYS A 72 1.03 -4.56 -14.88
C LYS A 72 0.07 -3.39 -15.05
N LEU A 73 0.53 -2.15 -14.82
CA LEU A 73 -0.29 -0.94 -15.03
C LEU A 73 -0.81 -0.80 -16.46
N TRP A 74 -0.02 -1.22 -17.45
CA TRP A 74 -0.25 -0.95 -18.87
C TRP A 74 -0.86 -2.14 -19.61
N GLN A 75 -0.85 -3.31 -18.99
CA GLN A 75 -1.37 -4.53 -19.58
C GLN A 75 -2.85 -4.38 -19.97
N HIS A 76 -3.19 -5.00 -21.10
CA HIS A 76 -4.55 -4.97 -21.65
C HIS A 76 -5.12 -3.56 -21.75
N GLU A 77 -4.30 -2.59 -22.19
CA GLU A 77 -4.67 -1.18 -22.33
C GLU A 77 -5.10 -0.53 -21.01
N GLY A 78 -4.51 -0.97 -19.89
CA GLY A 78 -4.79 -0.42 -18.56
C GLY A 78 -6.14 -0.85 -17.97
N LYS A 79 -6.79 -1.88 -18.50
CA LYS A 79 -8.09 -2.38 -18.00
C LYS A 79 -8.09 -2.67 -16.50
N GLY A 80 -7.02 -3.28 -15.97
CA GLY A 80 -6.91 -3.54 -14.53
C GLY A 80 -6.96 -2.26 -13.70
N LEU A 81 -6.30 -1.20 -14.18
CA LEU A 81 -6.27 0.11 -13.51
C LEU A 81 -7.63 0.79 -13.60
N GLN A 82 -8.29 0.73 -14.76
CA GLN A 82 -9.64 1.29 -14.93
C GLN A 82 -10.63 0.65 -13.94
N VAL A 83 -10.62 -0.69 -13.83
CA VAL A 83 -11.47 -1.42 -12.87
C VAL A 83 -11.15 -1.04 -11.42
N LEU A 84 -9.86 -0.90 -11.08
CA LEU A 84 -9.46 -0.45 -9.74
C LEU A 84 -10.01 0.94 -9.44
N LEU A 85 -9.78 1.91 -10.33
CA LEU A 85 -10.22 3.29 -10.16
C LEU A 85 -11.74 3.39 -9.97
N THR A 86 -12.53 2.68 -10.79
CA THR A 86 -14.00 2.62 -10.61
C THR A 86 -14.36 2.14 -9.21
N ARG A 87 -13.76 1.05 -8.73
CA ARG A 87 -14.05 0.51 -7.40
C ARG A 87 -13.65 1.46 -6.27
N VAL A 88 -12.48 2.10 -6.38
CA VAL A 88 -12.04 3.09 -5.41
C VAL A 88 -13.01 4.26 -5.37
N THR A 89 -13.39 4.80 -6.54
CA THR A 89 -14.36 5.90 -6.63
C THR A 89 -15.71 5.50 -6.02
N ASP A 90 -16.23 4.32 -6.32
CA ASP A 90 -17.50 3.82 -5.76
C ASP A 90 -17.44 3.66 -4.24
N ASP A 91 -16.32 3.22 -3.68
CA ASP A 91 -16.15 3.12 -2.22
C ASP A 91 -15.98 4.48 -1.55
N MET A 92 -15.33 5.43 -2.23
CA MET A 92 -15.19 6.81 -1.77
C MET A 92 -16.54 7.53 -1.74
N THR A 93 -17.42 7.30 -2.72
CA THR A 93 -18.77 7.90 -2.73
C THR A 93 -19.70 7.27 -1.68
N ARG A 94 -19.49 5.99 -1.32
CA ARG A 94 -20.22 5.30 -0.25
C ARG A 94 -19.81 5.71 1.17
N ALA A 95 -18.80 6.56 1.31
CA ALA A 95 -18.43 7.18 2.59
C ALA A 95 -19.44 8.29 2.92
N GLU A 96 -20.55 7.89 3.54
CA GLU A 96 -21.70 8.78 3.82
C GLU A 96 -21.78 9.20 5.30
N THR A 97 -21.09 8.48 6.18
CA THR A 97 -21.06 8.72 7.63
C THR A 97 -19.87 9.61 8.02
N PRO A 98 -19.94 10.36 9.14
CA PRO A 98 -18.96 11.40 9.45
C PRO A 98 -17.49 10.95 9.49
N ARG A 99 -17.18 9.83 10.16
CA ARG A 99 -15.80 9.33 10.27
C ARG A 99 -15.32 8.78 8.93
N ALA A 100 -16.16 8.03 8.22
CA ALA A 100 -15.89 7.55 6.88
C ALA A 100 -15.62 8.70 5.89
N GLN A 101 -16.41 9.77 5.94
CA GLN A 101 -16.20 10.97 5.13
C GLN A 101 -14.85 11.63 5.44
N ALA A 102 -14.47 11.73 6.72
CA ALA A 102 -13.16 12.26 7.12
C ALA A 102 -12.01 11.40 6.59
N LEU A 103 -12.14 10.07 6.65
CA LEU A 103 -11.15 9.13 6.09
C LEU A 103 -11.06 9.24 4.57
N ALA A 104 -12.19 9.29 3.87
CA ALA A 104 -12.22 9.50 2.42
C ALA A 104 -11.56 10.83 2.04
N ALA A 105 -11.86 11.92 2.76
CA ALA A 105 -11.23 13.22 2.55
C ALA A 105 -9.72 13.18 2.79
N LYS A 106 -9.25 12.43 3.79
CA LYS A 106 -7.81 12.23 4.07
C LYS A 106 -7.10 11.44 2.97
N LEU A 107 -7.76 10.44 2.40
CA LEU A 107 -7.21 9.59 1.33
C LEU A 107 -7.19 10.29 -0.04
N LYS A 108 -8.17 11.15 -0.32
CA LYS A 108 -8.36 11.78 -1.64
C LYS A 108 -7.10 12.44 -2.24
N PRO A 109 -6.32 13.26 -1.50
CA PRO A 109 -5.11 13.88 -2.05
C PRO A 109 -4.06 12.86 -2.50
N TYR A 110 -3.92 11.73 -1.80
CA TYR A 110 -2.97 10.67 -2.16
C TYR A 110 -3.41 9.91 -3.41
N LEU A 111 -4.72 9.71 -3.59
CA LEU A 111 -5.27 9.10 -4.80
C LEU A 111 -5.11 10.03 -6.03
N ASP A 112 -5.33 11.33 -5.85
CA ASP A 112 -5.11 12.32 -6.91
C ASP A 112 -3.64 12.38 -7.31
N GLU A 113 -2.76 12.37 -6.32
CA GLU A 113 -1.32 12.34 -6.49
C GLU A 113 -0.86 11.07 -7.22
N LEU A 114 -1.36 9.90 -6.80
CA LEU A 114 -1.11 8.62 -7.47
C LEU A 114 -1.57 8.65 -8.94
N GLY A 115 -2.76 9.20 -9.21
CA GLY A 115 -3.28 9.35 -10.57
C GLY A 115 -2.36 10.21 -11.44
N ALA A 116 -1.88 11.34 -10.91
CA ALA A 116 -0.94 12.20 -11.61
C ALA A 116 0.44 11.53 -11.82
N LEU A 117 0.93 10.79 -10.83
CA LEU A 117 2.17 10.02 -10.95
C LEU A 117 2.06 8.89 -11.99
N ILE A 118 0.92 8.21 -12.09
CA ILE A 118 0.66 7.21 -13.15
C ILE A 118 0.72 7.88 -14.53
N GLN A 119 0.06 9.02 -14.71
CA GLN A 119 0.10 9.74 -15.99
C GLN A 119 1.52 10.18 -16.35
N GLN A 120 2.30 10.65 -15.37
CA GLN A 120 3.69 11.03 -15.58
C GLN A 120 4.57 9.82 -15.92
N ALA A 121 4.40 8.71 -15.20
CA ALA A 121 5.12 7.47 -15.44
C ALA A 121 4.90 6.94 -16.87
N GLY A 122 3.66 7.02 -17.39
CA GLY A 122 3.37 6.62 -18.77
C GLY A 122 4.16 7.42 -19.81
N LYS A 123 4.39 8.71 -19.57
CA LYS A 123 5.24 9.57 -20.43
C LYS A 123 6.72 9.27 -20.27
N ASP A 124 7.16 9.08 -19.02
CA ASP A 124 8.57 8.86 -18.69
C ASP A 124 9.07 7.49 -19.15
N LEU A 125 8.20 6.47 -19.20
CA LEU A 125 8.55 5.14 -19.71
C LEU A 125 8.98 5.14 -21.17
N THR A 126 8.57 6.12 -21.97
CA THR A 126 8.93 6.22 -23.40
C THR A 126 9.89 7.37 -23.68
N SER A 127 10.45 8.00 -22.64
CA SER A 127 11.38 9.12 -22.77
C SER A 127 12.79 8.76 -22.28
N ASP A 128 13.70 9.71 -22.34
CA ASP A 128 15.04 9.64 -21.76
C ASP A 128 15.03 9.48 -20.22
N LYS A 129 13.88 9.72 -19.58
CA LYS A 129 13.69 9.59 -18.13
C LYS A 129 13.35 8.18 -17.67
N GLN A 130 13.21 7.23 -18.59
CA GLN A 130 12.84 5.84 -18.26
C GLN A 130 13.77 5.23 -17.21
N SER A 131 15.09 5.44 -17.33
CA SER A 131 16.09 4.89 -16.39
C SER A 131 15.90 5.40 -14.96
N VAL A 132 15.66 6.71 -14.80
CA VAL A 132 15.39 7.35 -13.51
C VAL A 132 14.08 6.84 -12.91
N LEU A 133 13.03 6.74 -13.73
CA LEU A 133 11.74 6.21 -13.29
C LEU A 133 11.86 4.78 -12.76
N LEU A 134 12.50 3.89 -13.52
CA LEU A 134 12.65 2.48 -13.16
C LEU A 134 13.57 2.29 -11.95
N THR A 135 14.61 3.12 -11.80
CA THR A 135 15.47 3.14 -10.61
C THR A 135 14.66 3.44 -9.33
N ASN A 136 13.63 4.28 -9.46
CA ASN A 136 12.75 4.67 -8.35
C ASN A 136 11.46 3.84 -8.26
N ALA A 137 11.37 2.70 -8.97
CA ALA A 137 10.13 1.90 -9.01
C ALA A 137 9.60 1.50 -7.63
N SER A 138 10.48 1.23 -6.66
CA SER A 138 10.09 0.90 -5.28
C SER A 138 9.30 2.02 -4.60
N CYS A 139 9.61 3.29 -4.89
CA CYS A 139 8.84 4.44 -4.40
C CYS A 139 7.42 4.40 -4.97
N PHE A 140 7.28 4.07 -6.26
CA PHE A 140 5.98 3.94 -6.89
C PHE A 140 5.16 2.80 -6.28
N LEU A 141 5.76 1.62 -6.10
CA LEU A 141 5.09 0.49 -5.45
C LEU A 141 4.62 0.83 -4.03
N SER A 142 5.43 1.54 -3.26
CA SER A 142 5.11 2.01 -1.91
C SER A 142 3.86 2.89 -1.90
N ILE A 143 3.81 3.94 -2.73
CA ILE A 143 2.66 4.85 -2.83
C ILE A 143 1.41 4.10 -3.31
N PHE A 144 1.54 3.32 -4.37
CA PHE A 144 0.42 2.57 -4.94
C PHE A 144 -0.18 1.60 -3.91
N SER A 145 0.68 0.85 -3.21
CA SER A 145 0.25 -0.10 -2.20
C SER A 145 -0.38 0.59 -0.98
N ALA A 146 0.19 1.69 -0.50
CA ALA A 146 -0.38 2.45 0.62
C ALA A 146 -1.76 3.02 0.27
N CYS A 147 -1.97 3.49 -0.97
CA CYS A 147 -3.28 3.92 -1.45
C CYS A 147 -4.29 2.76 -1.50
N VAL A 148 -3.89 1.60 -2.03
CA VAL A 148 -4.74 0.40 -2.09
C VAL A 148 -5.12 -0.07 -0.68
N VAL A 149 -4.17 -0.15 0.25
CA VAL A 149 -4.45 -0.59 1.63
C VAL A 149 -5.30 0.44 2.39
N SER A 150 -5.07 1.73 2.18
CA SER A 150 -5.94 2.79 2.73
C SER A 150 -7.36 2.69 2.20
N TRP A 151 -7.54 2.37 0.91
CA TRP A 151 -8.84 2.11 0.34
C TRP A 151 -9.51 0.89 0.98
N ILE A 152 -8.78 -0.20 1.24
CA ILE A 152 -9.32 -1.36 1.98
C ILE A 152 -9.73 -0.98 3.42
N TRP A 153 -8.98 -0.09 4.09
CA TRP A 153 -9.39 0.44 5.40
C TRP A 153 -10.66 1.30 5.32
N LEU A 154 -10.77 2.17 4.32
CA LEU A 154 -11.98 2.96 4.08
C LEU A 154 -13.20 2.06 3.87
N ARG A 155 -13.05 0.95 3.12
CA ARG A 155 -14.14 -0.02 2.92
C ARG A 155 -14.61 -0.64 4.23
N GLN A 156 -13.68 -0.99 5.12
CA GLN A 156 -14.02 -1.51 6.44
C GLN A 156 -14.67 -0.43 7.31
N ALA A 157 -14.19 0.81 7.26
CA ALA A 157 -14.76 1.94 7.98
C ALA A 157 -16.19 2.26 7.53
N ASN A 158 -16.45 2.27 6.22
CA ASN A 158 -17.77 2.46 5.64
C ASN A 158 -18.81 1.46 6.19
N VAL A 159 -18.39 0.21 6.43
CA VAL A 159 -19.26 -0.83 7.00
C VAL A 159 -19.37 -0.67 8.51
N ALA A 160 -18.25 -0.45 9.19
CA ALA A 160 -18.18 -0.37 10.65
C ALA A 160 -19.02 0.77 11.22
N GLU A 161 -18.87 1.98 10.68
CA GLU A 161 -19.62 3.14 11.16
C GLU A 161 -21.13 3.03 10.86
N ARG A 162 -21.49 2.43 9.72
CA ARG A 162 -22.89 2.13 9.40
C ARG A 162 -23.50 1.09 10.34
N ALA A 163 -22.76 0.05 10.69
CA ALA A 163 -23.23 -0.95 11.65
C ALA A 163 -23.47 -0.30 13.02
N LEU A 164 -22.53 0.52 13.49
CA LEU A 164 -22.67 1.28 14.74
C LEU A 164 -23.90 2.21 14.74
N SER A 165 -24.22 2.85 13.60
CA SER A 165 -25.42 3.71 13.51
C SER A 165 -26.74 2.95 13.54
N THR A 166 -26.75 1.64 13.24
CA THR A 166 -27.94 0.78 13.30
C THR A 166 -28.26 0.21 14.68
N GLY A 167 -27.48 0.55 15.72
CA GLY A 167 -27.79 0.18 17.11
C GLY A 167 -27.43 -1.25 17.48
N ILE A 168 -26.36 -1.80 16.89
CA ILE A 168 -25.74 -3.06 17.31
C ILE A 168 -25.34 -3.05 18.80
N GLN A 169 -25.21 -4.23 19.42
CA GLN A 169 -24.99 -4.36 20.86
C GLN A 169 -23.88 -5.35 21.21
N GLY A 170 -23.34 -5.23 22.43
CA GLY A 170 -22.36 -6.15 22.99
C GLY A 170 -21.01 -6.07 22.29
N HIS A 171 -20.31 -7.22 22.20
CA HIS A 171 -18.95 -7.32 21.66
C HIS A 171 -18.80 -6.77 20.23
N ASP A 172 -19.88 -6.71 19.45
CA ASP A 172 -19.85 -6.16 18.10
C ASP A 172 -19.51 -4.66 18.10
N VAL A 173 -19.96 -3.92 19.13
CA VAL A 173 -19.65 -2.48 19.26
C VAL A 173 -18.14 -2.26 19.35
N ASP A 174 -17.47 -2.95 20.28
CA ASP A 174 -16.03 -2.83 20.48
C ASP A 174 -15.24 -3.24 19.23
N PHE A 175 -15.70 -4.27 18.51
CA PHE A 175 -15.08 -4.71 17.26
C PHE A 175 -15.13 -3.63 16.17
N TYR A 176 -16.31 -3.03 15.94
CA TYR A 176 -16.45 -2.01 14.90
C TYR A 176 -15.77 -0.69 15.28
N GLU A 177 -15.80 -0.30 16.55
CA GLU A 177 -15.00 0.83 17.05
C GLU A 177 -13.50 0.59 16.84
N GLY A 178 -13.02 -0.62 17.13
CA GLY A 178 -11.64 -1.02 16.86
C GLY A 178 -11.28 -0.97 15.38
N LYS A 179 -12.20 -1.34 14.48
CA LYS A 179 -12.01 -1.21 13.02
C LYS A 179 -11.88 0.23 12.58
N LEU A 180 -12.69 1.13 13.12
CA LEU A 180 -12.59 2.57 12.81
C LEU A 180 -11.31 3.17 13.36
N ALA A 181 -10.94 2.85 14.60
CA ALA A 181 -9.69 3.31 15.20
C ALA A 181 -8.46 2.84 14.41
N ALA A 182 -8.45 1.60 13.93
CA ALA A 182 -7.36 1.08 13.09
C ALA A 182 -7.29 1.78 11.72
N ALA A 183 -8.44 2.06 11.09
CA ALA A 183 -8.49 2.81 9.84
C ALA A 183 -7.99 4.25 10.03
N GLU A 184 -8.41 4.92 11.11
CA GLU A 184 -7.94 6.26 11.48
C GLU A 184 -6.44 6.28 11.76
N TYR A 185 -5.91 5.31 12.51
CA TYR A 185 -4.48 5.17 12.72
C TYR A 185 -3.75 5.05 11.37
N PHE A 186 -4.18 4.12 10.51
CA PHE A 186 -3.51 3.89 9.24
C PHE A 186 -3.49 5.15 8.35
N LEU A 187 -4.62 5.84 8.19
CA LEU A 187 -4.69 7.03 7.32
C LEU A 187 -4.00 8.26 7.93
N HIS A 188 -3.88 8.36 9.26
CA HIS A 188 -3.23 9.49 9.93
C HIS A 188 -1.74 9.28 10.19
N TRP A 189 -1.28 8.05 10.39
CA TRP A 189 0.10 7.73 10.78
C TRP A 189 0.88 7.01 9.70
N GLU A 190 0.30 5.97 9.09
CA GLU A 190 1.02 5.13 8.13
C GLU A 190 1.00 5.71 6.72
N LEU A 191 -0.16 6.14 6.22
CA LEU A 191 -0.30 6.70 4.88
C LEU A 191 0.63 7.90 4.63
N PRO A 192 0.82 8.87 5.55
CA PRO A 192 1.72 10.00 5.31
C PRO A 192 3.19 9.63 5.11
N LEU A 193 3.64 8.43 5.50
CA LEU A 193 5.03 7.99 5.31
C LEU A 193 5.43 7.92 3.83
N VAL A 194 4.47 7.78 2.90
CA VAL A 194 4.75 7.78 1.46
C VAL A 194 5.03 9.18 0.89
N SER A 195 4.97 10.24 1.70
CA SER A 195 5.23 11.62 1.25
C SER A 195 6.64 11.80 0.68
N ARG A 196 7.64 11.13 1.27
CA ARG A 196 9.01 11.07 0.72
C ARG A 196 9.01 10.46 -0.69
N ASP A 197 8.30 9.37 -0.87
CA ASP A 197 8.26 8.64 -2.15
C ASP A 197 7.60 9.48 -3.24
N ILE A 198 6.54 10.21 -2.87
CA ILE A 198 5.88 11.19 -3.73
C ILE A 198 6.88 12.27 -4.16
N GLU A 199 7.64 12.85 -3.21
CA GLU A 199 8.64 13.87 -3.49
C GLU A 199 9.73 13.37 -4.44
N VAL A 200 10.26 12.16 -4.20
CA VAL A 200 11.27 11.51 -5.06
C VAL A 200 10.78 11.37 -6.50
N LEU A 201 9.54 10.89 -6.70
CA LEU A 201 8.99 10.68 -8.03
C LEU A 201 8.61 12.00 -8.72
N ARG A 202 8.01 12.96 -8.01
CA ARG A 202 7.70 14.29 -8.54
C ARG A 202 8.94 15.05 -8.96
N GLY A 203 10.00 14.97 -8.16
CA GLY A 203 11.28 15.58 -8.46
C GLY A 203 12.08 14.85 -9.54
N GLN A 204 11.60 13.70 -10.03
CA GLN A 204 12.34 12.82 -10.95
C GLN A 204 13.79 12.62 -10.48
N ASN A 205 13.92 12.33 -9.19
CA ASN A 205 15.20 12.36 -8.51
C ASN A 205 16.14 11.28 -9.08
N ALA A 206 17.24 11.72 -9.70
CA ALA A 206 18.21 10.85 -10.36
C ALA A 206 19.39 10.43 -9.46
N THR A 207 19.36 10.71 -8.15
CA THR A 207 20.48 10.46 -7.23
C THR A 207 20.95 9.01 -7.30
N CYS A 208 20.04 8.05 -7.20
CA CYS A 208 20.37 6.62 -7.27
C CYS A 208 20.74 6.16 -8.70
N ASN A 209 20.20 6.82 -9.72
CA ASN A 209 20.46 6.48 -11.13
C ASN A 209 21.83 6.98 -11.61
N ASN A 210 22.29 8.12 -11.10
CA ASN A 210 23.54 8.76 -11.53
C ASN A 210 24.79 8.26 -10.78
N VAL A 211 24.60 7.45 -9.73
CA VAL A 211 25.68 6.81 -8.98
C VAL A 211 26.43 5.82 -9.88
N LYS A 212 27.76 5.83 -9.79
CA LYS A 212 28.61 4.85 -10.49
C LYS A 212 28.94 3.71 -9.54
N ALA A 213 29.01 2.50 -10.09
CA ALA A 213 29.42 1.31 -9.34
C ALA A 213 30.79 1.50 -8.67
N SER A 214 31.71 2.22 -9.32
CA SER A 214 33.07 2.48 -8.78
C SER A 214 33.11 3.37 -7.54
N TYR A 215 31.98 3.90 -7.07
CA TYR A 215 31.93 4.67 -5.83
C TYR A 215 31.75 3.77 -4.58
N PHE A 216 31.50 2.47 -4.77
CA PHE A 216 31.20 1.48 -3.73
C PHE A 216 32.08 0.23 -3.84
#